data_AF-A0A8J6QSX3-F1
#
_entry.id   AF-A0A8J6QSX3-F1
#
_cell.length_a   1.000
_cell.length_b   1.000
_cell.length_c   1.000
_cell.angle_alpha   90.00
_cell.angle_beta   90.00
_cell.angle_gamma   90.00
#
_symmetry.space_group_name_H-M   'P 1'
#
loop_
_entity.id
_entity.type
_entity.pdbx_description
1 polymer ?
#
loop_
_entity_poly.entity_id
_entity_poly.type
_entity_poly.pdbx_seq_one_letter_code
_entity_poly.pdbx_strand_id
1 'polypeptide(L)'
;MPKTRSHYVCNQCAAESPQYFGKCPSCHAWNSLEEQIVKSNPAAATPIGLTATARLNGKKRASSTTSVQARSSLTFEQISDHPQARVSSGYTELDRVLGGGIVPGSLVLIGGDPGIGKSTLLLQVANQLGSQHRVLYVCAEESGQQVKLRSHRLGIGKQPPVQLQQRSAEEAAAATGDPGPNLYVLPETDLETVLAELESLKPTVAVIDSIQALYYSALGSAPGSVSQVRECTSALMHVAKREHITLFIVGHVTKEGAIAGPKVLEHLVDTVLYFEGDRFASHRLLRSVKNRFGATHELGVFEMADRGLAEVSNPSELFLGNREEVAPGTATIVACEGTRPIVVELQALVSPTSYSSPRRSTTGIEYNRLLQILAVLEKRVGIPLSKLDAYVASSGGLNVGEPAADLGVAVAVAASFRDRVVDAKTVLIGEVGLGGQIRPVSQIELRLKEAAKLGFKRAIIPKGQTVPDIDLEIIPVAKVLDAMIAALPGQPRHTVEAVPDAVEAS
;
A
#
# COMPACT_ATOMS: atom_id res chain seq x y z
N MET A 1 4.38 45.42 24.61
CA MET A 1 4.54 43.96 24.57
C MET A 1 3.70 43.42 23.44
N PRO A 2 4.26 42.71 22.44
CA PRO A 2 3.45 42.09 21.40
C PRO A 2 2.50 41.08 22.06
N LYS A 3 1.19 41.20 21.80
CA LYS A 3 0.20 40.27 22.33
C LYS A 3 0.44 38.91 21.68
N THR A 4 0.83 37.94 22.50
CA THR A 4 0.92 36.53 22.09
C THR A 4 -0.47 36.09 21.66
N ARG A 5 -0.66 35.81 20.36
CA ARG A 5 -1.90 35.24 19.86
C ARG A 5 -1.79 33.73 19.98
N SER A 6 -2.65 33.12 20.79
CA SER A 6 -2.84 31.68 20.78
C SER A 6 -3.94 31.30 19.78
N HIS A 7 -3.78 30.13 19.17
CA HIS A 7 -4.78 29.47 18.34
C HIS A 7 -4.82 27.99 18.74
N TYR A 8 -5.91 27.30 18.44
CA TYR A 8 -6.12 25.91 18.82
C TYR A 8 -6.02 25.01 17.59
N VAL A 9 -5.26 23.92 17.68
CA VAL A 9 -5.06 22.97 16.57
C VAL A 9 -5.59 21.60 16.96
N CYS A 10 -6.41 20.98 16.11
CA CYS A 10 -6.93 19.64 16.37
C CYS A 10 -5.87 18.55 16.18
N ASN A 11 -5.58 17.74 17.19
CA ASN A 11 -4.64 16.61 17.13
C ASN A 11 -5.15 15.40 16.30
N GLN A 12 -6.38 15.42 15.80
CA GLN A 12 -6.91 14.36 14.94
C GLN A 12 -6.97 14.72 13.45
N CYS A 13 -7.39 15.95 13.13
CA CYS A 13 -7.54 16.39 11.74
C CYS A 13 -6.74 17.66 11.40
N ALA A 14 -6.03 18.21 12.38
CA ALA A 14 -5.16 19.36 12.22
C ALA A 14 -5.87 20.66 11.79
N ALA A 15 -7.20 20.73 11.95
CA ALA A 15 -7.98 21.95 11.76
C ALA A 15 -7.65 22.99 12.84
N GLU A 16 -7.50 24.24 12.42
CA GLU A 16 -7.19 25.39 13.28
C GLU A 16 -8.48 26.12 13.71
N SER A 17 -8.48 26.61 14.95
CA SER A 17 -9.59 27.39 15.50
C SER A 17 -9.08 28.52 16.38
N PRO A 18 -9.65 29.74 16.30
CA PRO A 18 -9.23 30.85 17.15
C PRO A 18 -9.68 30.71 18.60
N GLN A 19 -10.60 29.78 18.91
CA GLN A 19 -11.14 29.56 20.25
C GLN A 19 -11.27 28.05 20.55
N TYR A 20 -11.23 27.68 21.83
CA TYR A 20 -11.43 26.29 22.26
C TYR A 20 -12.92 25.97 22.30
N PHE A 21 -13.34 24.98 21.50
CA PHE A 21 -14.74 24.56 21.42
C PHE A 21 -15.03 23.21 22.08
N GLY A 22 -14.04 22.56 22.71
CA GLY A 22 -14.16 21.20 23.28
C GLY A 22 -14.36 20.07 22.27
N LYS A 23 -14.96 20.36 21.11
CA LYS A 23 -15.16 19.48 19.96
C LYS A 23 -14.57 20.14 18.71
N CYS A 24 -13.80 19.41 17.92
CA CYS A 24 -13.27 19.92 16.67
C CYS A 24 -14.41 20.20 15.67
N PRO A 25 -14.49 21.39 15.06
CA PRO A 25 -15.53 21.72 14.09
C PRO A 25 -15.40 20.96 12.77
N SER A 26 -14.19 20.49 12.41
CA SER A 26 -13.95 19.72 11.17
C SER A 26 -14.20 18.22 11.32
N CYS A 27 -13.56 17.55 12.29
CA CYS A 27 -13.66 16.09 12.43
C CYS A 27 -14.60 15.62 13.54
N HIS A 28 -15.25 16.54 14.25
CA HIS A 28 -16.20 16.24 15.33
C HIS A 28 -15.61 15.48 16.53
N ALA A 29 -14.29 15.44 16.65
CA ALA A 29 -13.60 14.79 17.75
C ALA A 29 -13.59 15.65 19.01
N TRP A 30 -13.93 15.06 20.15
CA TRP A 30 -13.88 15.69 21.47
C TRP A 30 -12.47 15.75 22.03
N ASN A 31 -12.17 16.80 22.81
CA ASN A 31 -10.89 17.04 23.49
C ASN A 31 -9.65 16.92 22.59
N SER A 32 -9.84 17.21 21.30
CA SER A 32 -8.77 17.10 20.30
C SER A 32 -8.04 18.42 20.06
N LEU A 33 -8.52 19.55 20.57
CA LEU A 33 -7.95 20.87 20.31
C LEU A 33 -6.83 21.20 21.31
N GLU A 34 -5.61 21.41 20.85
CA GLU A 34 -4.46 21.81 21.67
C GLU A 34 -4.10 23.28 21.45
N GLU A 35 -3.83 24.03 22.52
CA GLU A 35 -3.44 25.44 22.44
C GLU A 35 -2.01 25.59 21.92
N GLN A 36 -1.85 26.42 20.88
CA GLN A 36 -0.58 26.76 20.28
C GLN A 36 -0.29 28.25 20.43
N ILE A 37 0.82 28.54 21.10
CA ILE A 37 1.29 29.90 21.33
C ILE A 37 2.25 30.27 20.20
N VAL A 38 1.82 31.13 19.28
CA VAL A 38 2.71 31.67 18.26
C VAL A 38 3.64 32.67 18.92
N LYS A 39 4.92 32.31 19.13
CA LYS A 39 5.96 33.30 19.40
C LYS A 39 6.18 34.08 18.11
N SER A 40 5.61 35.28 18.02
CA SER A 40 5.91 36.20 16.94
C SER A 40 7.40 36.53 17.00
N ASN A 41 8.21 35.93 16.12
CA ASN A 41 9.59 36.33 15.95
C ASN A 41 9.58 37.68 15.20
N PRO A 42 10.03 38.81 15.78
CA PRO A 42 9.85 40.13 15.16
C PRO A 42 10.68 40.37 13.89
N ALA A 43 11.44 39.37 13.41
CA ALA A 43 12.35 39.51 12.28
C ALA A 43 11.81 39.02 10.93
N ALA A 44 10.57 38.52 10.84
CA ALA A 44 10.03 37.95 9.59
C ALA A 44 8.61 38.41 9.23
N ALA A 45 8.27 39.67 9.55
CA ALA A 45 6.99 40.26 9.15
C ALA A 45 7.20 41.62 8.48
N THR A 46 7.59 41.61 7.20
CA THR A 46 7.31 42.74 6.32
C THR A 46 6.04 42.39 5.52
N PRO A 47 4.96 43.17 5.60
CA PRO A 47 3.77 42.93 4.79
C PRO A 47 4.09 43.21 3.33
N ILE A 48 3.84 42.24 2.46
CA ILE A 48 3.77 42.46 1.00
C ILE A 48 2.47 43.21 0.74
N GLY A 49 2.58 44.53 0.58
CA GLY A 49 1.47 45.43 0.32
C GLY A 49 1.92 46.63 -0.52
N LEU A 50 1.48 46.64 -1.77
CA LEU A 50 1.39 47.75 -2.72
C LEU A 50 1.46 49.16 -2.09
N THR A 51 2.50 49.94 -2.43
CA THR A 51 2.48 51.37 -2.82
C THR A 51 3.90 51.93 -2.83
N ALA A 52 4.50 51.99 -4.02
CA ALA A 52 5.79 52.63 -4.25
C ALA A 52 5.59 54.14 -4.49
N THR A 53 5.75 54.95 -3.45
CA THR A 53 6.15 56.38 -3.60
C THR A 53 6.85 56.87 -2.34
N ALA A 54 8.18 56.78 -2.26
CA ALA A 54 9.00 57.76 -1.55
C ALA A 54 10.49 57.63 -1.93
N ARG A 55 11.05 58.78 -2.29
CA ARG A 55 12.37 59.01 -2.86
C ARG A 55 13.51 58.66 -1.88
N LEU A 56 14.48 57.92 -2.42
CA LEU A 56 15.93 58.11 -2.34
C LEU A 56 16.46 59.15 -1.32
N ASN A 57 17.15 58.66 -0.28
CA ASN A 57 18.46 59.18 0.08
C ASN A 57 19.26 58.22 0.97
N GLY A 58 20.50 57.91 0.57
CA GLY A 58 21.59 57.63 1.51
C GLY A 58 22.06 56.19 1.71
N LYS A 59 23.16 55.88 1.01
CA LYS A 59 24.29 54.98 1.41
C LYS A 59 24.08 53.45 1.38
N LYS A 60 24.64 52.90 0.30
CA LYS A 60 24.97 51.50 0.01
C LYS A 60 25.75 50.83 1.16
N ARG A 61 25.24 49.70 1.64
CA ARG A 61 26.06 48.59 2.14
C ARG A 61 25.69 47.35 1.33
N ALA A 62 26.69 46.80 0.65
CA ALA A 62 26.57 45.57 -0.12
C ALA A 62 26.50 44.38 0.85
N SER A 63 25.31 43.80 1.00
CA SER A 63 25.19 42.38 1.33
C SER A 63 24.71 41.67 0.06
N SER A 64 25.36 40.55 -0.26
CA SER A 64 25.01 39.65 -1.35
C SER A 64 23.61 39.10 -1.11
N THR A 65 22.62 39.85 -1.58
CA THR A 65 21.24 39.40 -1.72
C THR A 65 21.23 38.53 -2.97
N THR A 66 21.32 37.22 -2.80
CA THR A 66 20.83 36.26 -3.79
C THR A 66 19.39 36.66 -4.06
N SER A 67 19.15 37.33 -5.18
CA SER A 67 17.82 37.76 -5.57
C SER A 67 16.98 36.50 -5.69
N VAL A 68 15.98 36.37 -4.83
CA VAL A 68 14.93 35.36 -5.00
C VAL A 68 14.30 35.68 -6.35
N GLN A 69 14.68 34.95 -7.39
CA GLN A 69 14.07 35.10 -8.70
C GLN A 69 12.60 34.74 -8.50
N ALA A 70 11.73 35.74 -8.59
CA ALA A 70 10.30 35.52 -8.59
C ALA A 70 9.99 34.55 -9.74
N ARG A 71 9.51 33.35 -9.41
CA ARG A 71 9.06 32.39 -10.42
C ARG A 71 7.89 33.06 -11.14
N SER A 72 8.05 33.36 -12.42
CA SER A 72 6.95 33.83 -13.25
C SER A 72 6.00 32.69 -13.53
N SER A 73 4.70 32.97 -13.47
CA SER A 73 3.68 32.03 -13.94
C SER A 73 3.92 31.70 -15.42
N LEU A 74 3.90 30.42 -15.77
CA LEU A 74 3.91 29.94 -17.15
C LEU A 74 2.48 29.60 -17.59
N THR A 75 2.18 29.82 -18.86
CA THR A 75 0.97 29.27 -19.50
C THR A 75 1.12 27.75 -19.66
N PHE A 76 0.01 27.02 -19.78
CA PHE A 76 0.06 25.56 -19.89
C PHE A 76 0.92 25.08 -21.08
N GLU A 77 0.84 25.78 -22.22
CA GLU A 77 1.64 25.48 -23.43
C GLU A 77 3.14 25.68 -23.25
N GLN A 78 3.56 26.45 -22.25
CA GLN A 78 4.97 26.70 -21.92
C GLN A 78 5.54 25.65 -20.95
N ILE A 79 4.70 24.73 -20.45
CA ILE A 79 5.13 23.64 -19.59
C ILE A 79 5.51 22.47 -20.49
N SER A 80 6.78 22.04 -20.42
CA SER A 80 7.26 20.91 -21.21
C SER A 80 6.70 19.59 -20.68
N ASP A 81 6.24 18.72 -21.59
CA ASP A 81 5.77 17.36 -21.29
C ASP A 81 6.90 16.33 -21.06
N HIS A 82 8.15 16.78 -20.85
CA HIS A 82 9.27 15.85 -20.73
C HIS A 82 9.09 14.89 -19.56
N PRO A 83 8.97 13.57 -19.81
CA PRO A 83 8.85 12.60 -18.73
C PRO A 83 10.11 12.65 -17.87
N GLN A 84 9.94 12.88 -16.56
CA GLN A 84 11.07 12.83 -15.63
C GLN A 84 11.63 11.41 -15.58
N ALA A 85 12.93 11.26 -15.81
CA ALA A 85 13.62 9.98 -15.65
C ALA A 85 13.55 9.54 -14.18
N ARG A 86 12.91 8.40 -13.93
CA ARG A 86 12.82 7.80 -12.60
C ARG A 86 14.12 7.11 -12.23
N VAL A 87 14.43 7.13 -10.94
CA VAL A 87 15.54 6.37 -10.35
C VAL A 87 14.99 5.02 -9.89
N SER A 88 15.61 3.91 -10.30
CA SER A 88 15.22 2.60 -9.76
C SER A 88 15.68 2.49 -8.32
N SER A 89 14.81 2.00 -7.44
CA SER A 89 15.18 1.67 -6.06
C SER A 89 16.03 0.41 -5.95
N GLY A 90 16.11 -0.38 -7.04
CA GLY A 90 16.67 -1.73 -7.07
C GLY A 90 15.75 -2.80 -6.47
N TYR A 91 14.53 -2.43 -6.07
CA TYR A 91 13.46 -3.29 -5.59
C TYR A 91 12.26 -3.15 -6.54
N THR A 92 11.95 -4.20 -7.28
CA THR A 92 10.92 -4.23 -8.32
C THR A 92 9.50 -3.97 -7.78
N GLU A 93 9.18 -4.47 -6.60
CA GLU A 93 7.91 -4.30 -5.92
C GLU A 93 7.76 -2.87 -5.37
N LEU A 94 8.83 -2.29 -4.85
CA LEU A 94 8.83 -0.88 -4.45
C LEU A 94 8.69 0.05 -5.66
N ASP A 95 9.44 -0.21 -6.73
CA ASP A 95 9.36 0.56 -7.97
C ASP A 95 7.95 0.49 -8.56
N ARG A 96 7.31 -0.68 -8.56
CA ARG A 96 5.89 -0.86 -8.95
C ARG A 96 4.97 0.03 -8.13
N VAL A 97 5.06 -0.04 -6.80
CA VAL A 97 4.20 0.75 -5.89
C VAL A 97 4.40 2.26 -6.06
N LEU A 98 5.61 2.70 -6.42
CA LEU A 98 5.92 4.10 -6.75
C LEU A 98 5.49 4.52 -8.18
N GLY A 99 4.99 3.60 -9.00
CA GLY A 99 4.56 3.87 -10.37
C GLY A 99 5.69 3.78 -11.40
N GLY A 100 6.63 2.85 -11.21
CA GLY A 100 7.76 2.58 -12.10
C GLY A 100 9.11 3.12 -11.59
N GLY A 101 9.23 3.45 -10.30
CA GLY A 101 10.46 3.93 -9.69
C GLY A 101 10.34 5.28 -8.98
N ILE A 102 11.43 5.68 -8.33
CA ILE A 102 11.56 6.88 -7.51
C ILE A 102 11.55 8.13 -8.38
N VAL A 103 10.67 9.08 -8.07
CA VAL A 103 10.57 10.35 -8.81
C VAL A 103 11.49 11.40 -8.19
N PRO A 104 12.42 12.02 -8.94
CA PRO A 104 13.31 13.04 -8.42
C PRO A 104 12.57 14.25 -7.82
N GLY A 105 13.05 14.74 -6.67
CA GLY A 105 12.43 15.92 -6.01
C GLY A 105 11.02 15.66 -5.47
N SER A 106 10.65 14.39 -5.27
CA SER A 106 9.36 14.01 -4.69
C SER A 106 9.45 13.77 -3.18
N LEU A 107 8.29 13.83 -2.52
CA LEU A 107 8.16 13.52 -1.11
C LEU A 107 7.30 12.26 -0.94
N VAL A 108 7.88 11.19 -0.40
CA VAL A 108 7.25 9.89 -0.18
C VAL A 108 7.12 9.60 1.30
N LEU A 109 5.90 9.39 1.78
CA LEU A 109 5.63 8.94 3.16
C LEU A 109 5.45 7.43 3.19
N ILE A 110 6.13 6.75 4.12
CA ILE A 110 5.92 5.33 4.42
C ILE A 110 5.32 5.22 5.83
N GLY A 111 4.02 4.94 5.87
CA GLY A 111 3.24 4.65 7.06
C GLY A 111 3.27 3.17 7.42
N GLY A 112 3.09 2.83 8.69
CA GLY A 112 2.84 1.44 9.11
C GLY A 112 3.09 1.21 10.60
N ASP A 113 2.62 0.07 11.10
CA ASP A 113 2.78 -0.31 12.51
C ASP A 113 4.28 -0.39 12.91
N PRO A 114 4.63 -0.08 14.17
CA PRO A 114 5.98 -0.31 14.68
C PRO A 114 6.41 -1.77 14.50
N GLY A 115 7.66 -1.98 14.09
CA GLY A 115 8.21 -3.34 13.88
C GLY A 115 7.83 -4.03 12.57
N ILE A 116 6.98 -3.43 11.72
CA ILE A 116 6.57 -4.06 10.45
C ILE A 116 7.71 -4.21 9.42
N GLY A 117 8.76 -3.39 9.55
CA GLY A 117 9.95 -3.43 8.68
C GLY A 117 10.22 -2.16 7.87
N LYS A 118 9.60 -1.01 8.17
CA LYS A 118 9.81 0.26 7.44
C LYS A 118 11.28 0.67 7.34
N SER A 119 11.97 0.76 8.49
CA SER A 119 13.41 1.07 8.56
C SER A 119 14.26 0.03 7.84
N THR A 120 13.87 -1.26 7.91
CA THR A 120 14.58 -2.34 7.21
C THR A 120 14.50 -2.15 5.69
N LEU A 121 13.30 -1.90 5.16
CA LEU A 121 13.08 -1.65 3.73
C LEU A 121 13.89 -0.43 3.26
N LEU A 122 13.77 0.69 3.97
CA LEU A 122 14.43 1.92 3.55
C LEU A 122 15.95 1.86 3.69
N LEU A 123 16.49 1.17 4.69
CA LEU A 123 17.93 0.96 4.82
C LEU A 123 18.48 0.08 3.69
N GLN A 124 17.73 -0.96 3.30
CA GLN A 124 18.05 -1.80 2.14
C GLN A 124 18.05 -1.00 0.83
N VAL A 125 17.02 -0.19 0.61
CA VAL A 125 16.90 0.70 -0.56
C VAL A 125 18.02 1.74 -0.55
N ALA A 126 18.31 2.37 0.59
CA ALA A 126 19.36 3.37 0.73
C ALA A 126 20.75 2.79 0.41
N ASN A 127 21.04 1.56 0.85
CA ASN A 127 22.26 0.86 0.48
C ASN A 127 22.34 0.58 -1.02
N GLN A 128 21.25 0.10 -1.62
CA GLN A 128 21.23 -0.20 -3.05
C GLN A 128 21.44 1.08 -3.89
N LEU A 129 20.77 2.17 -3.53
CA LEU A 129 20.95 3.49 -4.14
C LEU A 129 22.34 4.07 -3.90
N GLY A 130 22.93 3.83 -2.73
CA GLY A 130 24.28 4.28 -2.35
C GLY A 130 25.41 3.75 -3.23
N SER A 131 25.14 2.75 -4.07
CA SER A 131 26.09 2.26 -5.09
C SER A 131 26.23 3.21 -6.29
N GLN A 132 25.22 4.03 -6.58
CA GLN A 132 25.16 4.90 -7.78
C GLN A 132 24.88 6.36 -7.45
N HIS A 133 24.28 6.64 -6.29
CA HIS A 133 23.80 7.96 -5.90
C HIS A 133 24.29 8.33 -4.51
N ARG A 134 24.38 9.63 -4.24
CA ARG A 134 24.63 10.16 -2.89
C ARG A 134 23.33 10.08 -2.10
N VAL A 135 23.34 9.29 -1.02
CA VAL A 135 22.18 9.01 -0.18
C VAL A 135 22.44 9.42 1.26
N LEU A 136 21.51 10.14 1.87
CA LEU A 136 21.56 10.47 3.29
C LEU A 136 20.49 9.69 4.06
N TYR A 137 20.89 8.95 5.09
CA TYR A 137 19.98 8.28 6.01
C TYR A 137 20.03 8.99 7.37
N VAL A 138 18.98 9.74 7.69
CA VAL A 138 18.84 10.40 9.00
C VAL A 138 18.11 9.44 9.94
N CYS A 139 18.81 8.97 10.96
CA CYS A 139 18.25 8.10 11.99
C CYS A 139 18.01 8.90 13.28
N ALA A 140 16.74 9.23 13.53
CA ALA A 140 16.31 9.98 14.70
C ALA A 140 15.87 9.06 15.85
N GLU A 141 15.53 7.80 15.58
CA GLU A 141 15.10 6.82 16.60
C GLU A 141 16.22 5.88 17.07
N GLU A 142 17.21 5.59 16.21
CA GLU A 142 18.28 4.64 16.49
C GLU A 142 19.64 5.34 16.47
N SER A 143 20.58 4.86 17.30
CA SER A 143 21.97 5.30 17.23
C SER A 143 22.63 4.81 15.95
N GLY A 144 23.62 5.54 15.43
CA GLY A 144 24.38 5.13 14.25
C GLY A 144 25.05 3.76 14.40
N GLN A 145 25.42 3.36 15.62
CA GLN A 145 25.97 2.04 15.91
C GLN A 145 24.93 0.92 15.74
N GLN A 146 23.69 1.14 16.18
CA GLN A 146 22.58 0.20 15.99
C GLN A 146 22.23 0.05 14.51
N VAL A 147 22.16 1.15 13.77
CA VAL A 147 21.94 1.14 12.32
C VAL A 147 23.05 0.34 11.62
N LYS A 148 24.32 0.54 12.01
CA LYS A 148 25.46 -0.23 11.46
C LYS A 148 25.40 -1.73 11.79
N LEU A 149 24.96 -2.10 12.99
CA LEU A 149 24.77 -3.51 13.35
C LEU A 149 23.65 -4.16 12.52
N ARG A 150 22.54 -3.44 12.31
CA ARG A 150 21.46 -3.90 11.44
C ARG A 150 21.93 -4.04 10.00
N SER A 151 22.65 -3.05 9.48
CA SER A 151 23.16 -3.08 8.12
C SER A 151 24.06 -4.30 7.88
N HIS A 152 24.94 -4.63 8.83
CA HIS A 152 25.75 -5.85 8.75
C HIS A 152 24.92 -7.14 8.69
N ARG A 153 23.82 -7.24 9.43
CA ARG A 153 22.92 -8.40 9.38
C ARG A 153 22.19 -8.51 8.04
N LEU A 154 21.80 -7.36 7.47
CA LEU A 154 21.16 -7.26 6.16
C LEU A 154 22.12 -7.49 4.98
N GLY A 155 23.41 -7.75 5.24
CA GLY A 155 24.43 -7.89 4.19
C GLY A 155 24.80 -6.57 3.50
N ILE A 156 24.34 -5.44 4.04
CA ILE A 156 24.61 -4.10 3.53
C ILE A 156 26.12 -3.80 3.69
N GLY A 157 26.79 -3.47 2.59
CA GLY A 157 28.25 -3.27 2.53
C GLY A 157 29.10 -4.52 2.26
N LYS A 158 28.49 -5.70 2.03
CA LYS A 158 29.20 -6.91 1.57
C LYS A 158 28.66 -7.38 0.22
N GLN A 159 29.17 -6.78 -0.87
CA GLN A 159 28.90 -7.11 -2.28
C GLN A 159 27.43 -7.00 -2.75
N PRO A 160 27.17 -6.55 -4.00
CA PRO A 160 25.81 -6.41 -4.51
C PRO A 160 25.15 -7.78 -4.72
N PRO A 161 23.86 -7.96 -4.40
CA PRO A 161 23.17 -9.22 -4.64
C PRO A 161 22.78 -9.37 -6.12
N VAL A 162 23.30 -10.42 -6.74
CA VAL A 162 22.68 -11.36 -7.68
C VAL A 162 21.60 -10.78 -8.63
N GLN A 163 22.05 -10.31 -9.80
CA GLN A 163 21.52 -10.65 -11.14
C GLN A 163 22.36 -9.94 -12.20
N LEU A 164 23.61 -10.39 -12.39
CA LEU A 164 24.48 -10.04 -13.54
C LEU A 164 25.56 -11.13 -13.65
N GLN A 165 25.17 -12.40 -13.57
CA GLN A 165 26.05 -13.50 -13.97
C GLN A 165 25.95 -13.66 -15.48
N GLN A 166 26.81 -12.92 -16.19
CA GLN A 166 27.49 -13.29 -17.45
C GLN A 166 28.18 -12.04 -18.02
N ARG A 167 29.11 -11.48 -17.26
CA ARG A 167 30.29 -10.81 -17.85
C ARG A 167 31.51 -11.28 -17.09
N SER A 168 32.49 -11.75 -17.84
CA SER A 168 33.77 -12.29 -17.39
C SER A 168 34.41 -11.36 -16.35
N ALA A 169 34.81 -11.95 -15.23
CA ALA A 169 35.38 -11.28 -14.06
C ALA A 169 36.72 -10.56 -14.32
N GLU A 170 37.25 -10.59 -15.55
CA GLU A 170 38.52 -9.99 -15.91
C GLU A 170 38.38 -8.66 -16.70
N GLU A 171 37.19 -8.34 -17.25
CA GLU A 171 36.98 -7.08 -17.98
C GLU A 171 36.40 -5.94 -17.11
N ALA A 172 35.84 -6.27 -15.93
CA ALA A 172 35.27 -5.27 -15.01
C ALA A 172 36.33 -4.53 -14.16
N ALA A 173 37.58 -4.98 -14.15
CA ALA A 173 38.65 -4.39 -13.33
C ALA A 173 39.39 -3.22 -14.01
N ALA A 174 39.12 -2.94 -15.29
CA ALA A 174 39.91 -1.98 -16.09
C ALA A 174 39.17 -0.69 -16.51
N ALA A 175 37.91 -0.50 -16.13
CA ALA A 175 37.16 0.72 -16.45
C ALA A 175 36.31 1.17 -15.25
N THR A 176 36.54 2.41 -14.83
CA THR A 176 35.90 3.17 -13.74
C THR A 176 36.41 2.86 -12.33
N GLY A 177 37.08 3.86 -11.75
CA GLY A 177 37.56 3.84 -10.37
C GLY A 177 36.40 3.67 -9.40
N ASP A 178 36.60 2.77 -8.44
CA ASP A 178 35.69 2.40 -7.37
C ASP A 178 35.18 3.65 -6.61
N PRO A 179 33.92 4.08 -6.79
CA PRO A 179 33.36 5.13 -5.95
C PRO A 179 33.00 4.47 -4.63
N GLY A 180 33.69 4.86 -3.55
CA GLY A 180 33.39 4.39 -2.19
C GLY A 180 31.91 4.57 -1.80
N PRO A 181 31.46 3.95 -0.70
CA PRO A 181 30.04 3.89 -0.35
C PRO A 181 29.44 5.30 -0.23
N ASN A 182 28.52 5.66 -1.14
CA ASN A 182 27.86 6.97 -1.15
C ASN A 182 26.62 7.02 -0.22
N LEU A 183 26.60 6.18 0.82
CA LEU A 183 25.57 6.17 1.85
C LEU A 183 26.10 6.84 3.12
N TYR A 184 25.55 8.01 3.43
CA TYR A 184 25.84 8.79 4.63
C TYR A 184 24.78 8.52 5.69
N VAL A 185 25.17 8.40 6.96
CA VAL A 185 24.24 8.20 8.08
C VAL A 185 24.40 9.34 9.08
N LEU A 186 23.29 10.01 9.40
CA LEU A 186 23.24 11.13 10.34
C LEU A 186 22.35 10.76 11.54
N PRO A 187 22.92 10.42 12.70
CA PRO A 187 22.16 10.21 13.92
C PRO A 187 21.82 11.55 14.57
N GLU A 188 20.73 12.18 14.14
CA GLU A 188 20.34 13.52 14.59
C GLU A 188 18.82 13.66 14.75
N THR A 189 18.41 14.52 15.68
CA THR A 189 16.98 14.77 16.00
C THR A 189 16.58 16.23 15.83
N ASP A 190 17.54 17.16 15.87
CA ASP A 190 17.29 18.57 15.65
C ASP A 190 17.06 18.87 14.15
N LEU A 191 15.89 19.43 13.83
CA LEU A 191 15.49 19.70 12.44
C LEU A 191 16.43 20.69 11.76
N GLU A 192 16.90 21.74 12.45
CA GLU A 192 17.73 22.78 11.83
C GLU A 192 19.07 22.20 11.36
N THR A 193 19.66 21.32 12.17
CA THR A 193 20.87 20.58 11.83
C THR A 193 20.66 19.65 10.63
N VAL A 194 19.53 18.94 10.59
CA VAL A 194 19.18 18.07 9.46
C VAL A 194 18.99 18.88 8.17
N LEU A 195 18.32 20.03 8.22
CA LEU A 195 18.12 20.90 7.05
C LEU A 195 19.45 21.45 6.52
N ALA A 196 20.35 21.87 7.42
CA ALA A 196 21.68 22.34 7.05
C ALA A 196 22.50 21.25 6.33
N GLU A 197 22.42 20.00 6.81
CA GLU A 197 23.11 18.88 6.16
C GLU A 197 22.50 18.56 4.79
N LEU A 198 21.18 18.62 4.63
CA LEU A 198 20.53 18.43 3.33
C LEU A 198 20.98 19.48 2.29
N GLU A 199 21.07 20.75 2.69
CA GLU A 199 21.56 21.83 1.82
C GLU A 199 23.06 21.73 1.52
N SER A 200 23.86 21.22 2.46
CA SER A 200 25.31 21.05 2.32
C SER A 200 25.66 19.84 1.43
N LEU A 201 25.16 18.65 1.79
CA LEU A 201 25.46 17.39 1.12
C LEU A 201 24.79 17.28 -0.25
N LYS A 202 23.60 17.88 -0.40
CA LYS A 202 22.73 17.79 -1.60
C LYS A 202 22.60 16.36 -2.12
N PRO A 203 22.09 15.43 -1.30
CA PRO A 203 21.92 14.05 -1.70
C PRO A 203 20.86 13.93 -2.80
N THR A 204 20.97 12.90 -3.64
CA THR A 204 19.91 12.58 -4.63
C THR A 204 18.66 12.07 -3.92
N VAL A 205 18.87 11.26 -2.87
CA VAL A 205 17.81 10.69 -2.04
C VAL A 205 18.17 10.87 -0.57
N ALA A 206 17.21 11.30 0.24
CA ALA A 206 17.34 11.34 1.69
C ALA A 206 16.21 10.53 2.35
N VAL A 207 16.53 9.85 3.45
CA VAL A 207 15.60 9.09 4.29
C VAL A 207 15.55 9.72 5.67
N ILE A 208 14.34 9.97 6.19
CA ILE A 208 14.09 10.45 7.55
C ILE A 208 13.38 9.35 8.34
N ASP A 209 14.09 8.71 9.27
CA ASP A 209 13.61 7.59 10.08
C ASP A 209 13.75 7.90 11.59
N SER A 210 12.73 8.45 12.26
CA SER A 210 11.37 8.77 11.81
C SER A 210 11.03 10.25 12.00
N ILE A 211 9.97 10.72 11.34
CA ILE A 211 9.51 12.12 11.47
C ILE A 211 9.04 12.46 12.89
N GLN A 212 8.54 11.47 13.63
CA GLN A 212 8.05 11.68 14.99
C GLN A 212 9.16 12.03 15.98
N ALA A 213 10.39 11.60 15.71
CA ALA A 213 11.54 11.87 16.56
C ALA A 213 12.23 13.21 16.25
N LEU A 214 11.86 13.88 15.16
CA LEU A 214 12.41 15.21 14.86
C LEU A 214 11.80 16.29 15.76
N TYR A 215 12.64 17.24 16.13
CA TYR A 215 12.27 18.39 16.95
C TYR A 215 12.64 19.70 16.26
N TYR A 216 11.66 20.61 16.23
CA TYR A 216 11.88 21.99 15.84
C TYR A 216 11.74 22.92 17.05
N SER A 217 12.86 23.55 17.42
CA SER A 217 12.97 24.38 18.64
C SER A 217 12.12 25.65 18.64
N ALA A 218 11.77 26.17 17.46
CA ALA A 218 10.91 27.35 17.35
C ALA A 218 9.45 27.06 17.76
N LEU A 219 9.04 25.78 17.75
CA LEU A 219 7.73 25.35 18.21
C LEU A 219 7.76 24.98 19.70
N GLY A 220 6.74 25.45 20.45
CA GLY A 220 6.58 25.14 21.86
C GLY A 220 5.99 23.75 22.16
N SER A 221 5.59 22.99 21.14
CA SER A 221 4.99 21.66 21.28
C SER A 221 6.05 20.56 21.36
N ALA A 222 5.74 19.47 22.08
CA ALA A 222 6.65 18.34 22.25
C ALA A 222 6.90 17.56 20.93
N PRO A 223 8.08 16.96 20.72
CA PRO A 223 8.35 16.05 19.61
C PRO A 223 7.26 14.97 19.46
N GLY A 224 6.97 14.58 18.23
CA GLY A 224 5.92 13.60 17.92
C GLY A 224 4.48 14.13 17.95
N SER A 225 4.25 15.34 18.49
CA SER A 225 2.96 16.02 18.37
C SER A 225 2.62 16.33 16.90
N VAL A 226 1.31 16.43 16.61
CA VAL A 226 0.79 16.75 15.27
C VAL A 226 1.44 17.99 14.67
N SER A 227 1.63 19.03 15.46
CA SER A 227 2.17 20.29 14.98
C SER A 227 3.68 20.24 14.72
N GLN A 228 4.47 19.58 15.60
CA GLN A 228 5.88 19.31 15.31
C GLN A 228 6.02 18.53 13.99
N VAL A 229 5.29 17.43 13.86
CA VAL A 229 5.38 16.54 12.69
C VAL A 229 4.98 17.24 11.40
N ARG A 230 3.91 18.05 11.39
CA ARG A 230 3.49 18.84 10.22
C ARG A 230 4.52 19.89 9.83
N GLU A 231 5.02 20.65 10.79
CA GLU A 231 5.96 21.73 10.52
C GLU A 231 7.32 21.19 10.05
N CYS A 232 7.85 20.16 10.72
CA CYS A 232 9.06 19.45 10.29
C CYS A 232 8.91 18.95 8.85
N THR A 233 7.78 18.31 8.52
CA THR A 233 7.52 17.83 7.16
C THR A 233 7.45 18.96 6.13
N SER A 234 6.82 20.09 6.49
CA SER A 234 6.71 21.27 5.63
C SER A 234 8.08 21.89 5.32
N ALA A 235 8.92 22.06 6.36
CA ALA A 235 10.27 22.59 6.22
C ALA A 235 11.15 21.67 5.37
N LEU A 236 11.11 20.36 5.63
CA LEU A 236 11.79 19.34 4.84
C LEU A 236 11.35 19.37 3.38
N MET A 237 10.04 19.47 3.12
CA MET A 237 9.49 19.56 1.77
C MET A 237 10.01 20.79 1.03
N HIS A 238 10.11 21.94 1.70
CA HIS A 238 10.58 23.18 1.08
C HIS A 238 12.04 23.04 0.60
N VAL A 239 12.92 22.52 1.45
CA VAL A 239 14.32 22.26 1.09
C VAL A 239 14.41 21.20 0.00
N ALA A 240 13.67 20.09 0.12
CA ALA A 240 13.66 19.02 -0.87
C ALA A 240 13.24 19.49 -2.27
N LYS A 241 12.18 20.31 -2.37
CA LYS A 241 11.72 20.88 -3.65
C LYS A 241 12.67 21.93 -4.22
N ARG A 242 13.34 22.70 -3.36
CA ARG A 242 14.31 23.74 -3.78
C ARG A 242 15.60 23.13 -4.31
N GLU A 243 16.13 22.12 -3.62
CA GLU A 243 17.39 21.47 -3.94
C GLU A 243 17.22 20.22 -4.83
N HIS A 244 15.98 19.92 -5.26
CA HIS A 244 15.63 18.74 -6.07
C HIS A 244 16.03 17.39 -5.43
N ILE A 245 15.92 17.30 -4.10
CA ILE A 245 16.20 16.10 -3.31
C ILE A 245 14.93 15.25 -3.22
N THR A 246 15.05 13.95 -3.45
CA THR A 246 13.93 13.02 -3.18
C THR A 246 13.94 12.60 -1.73
N LEU A 247 12.82 12.76 -1.03
CA LEU A 247 12.75 12.51 0.41
C LEU A 247 11.78 11.37 0.73
N PHE A 248 12.28 10.35 1.43
CA PHE A 248 11.47 9.34 2.09
C PHE A 248 11.30 9.70 3.56
N ILE A 249 10.06 9.74 4.03
CA ILE A 249 9.72 10.01 5.42
C ILE A 249 9.07 8.76 6.02
N VAL A 250 9.59 8.29 7.15
CA VAL A 250 8.95 7.24 7.94
C VAL A 250 7.98 7.85 8.93
N GLY A 251 6.74 7.38 8.91
CA GLY A 251 5.72 7.69 9.90
C GLY A 251 5.18 6.44 10.57
N HIS A 252 5.27 6.37 11.90
CA HIS A 252 4.58 5.33 12.67
C HIS A 252 3.06 5.54 12.69
N VAL A 253 2.29 4.48 12.48
CA VAL A 253 0.85 4.47 12.79
C VAL A 253 0.69 4.25 14.29
N THR A 254 0.07 5.19 14.97
CA THR A 254 -0.29 5.04 16.38
C THR A 254 -1.79 4.81 16.49
N LYS A 255 -2.18 3.80 17.26
CA LYS A 255 -3.60 3.46 17.52
C LYS A 255 -4.25 4.44 18.50
N GLU A 256 -3.45 5.29 19.14
CA GLU A 256 -3.87 6.26 20.14
C GLU A 256 -3.48 7.68 19.68
N GLY A 257 -4.45 8.60 19.72
CA GLY A 257 -4.38 9.95 19.15
C GLY A 257 -3.43 10.94 19.84
N ALA A 258 -2.40 10.46 20.55
CA ALA A 258 -1.37 11.27 21.17
C ALA A 258 -0.17 11.56 20.25
N ILE A 259 0.02 10.76 19.20
CA ILE A 259 1.10 10.90 18.22
C ILE A 259 0.48 11.10 16.83
N ALA A 260 1.08 11.98 16.04
CA ALA A 260 0.63 12.25 14.68
C ALA A 260 0.72 10.98 13.82
N GLY A 261 -0.45 10.42 13.47
CA GLY A 261 -0.53 9.32 12.52
C GLY A 261 -0.22 9.78 11.08
N PRO A 262 0.11 8.86 10.17
CA PRO A 262 0.45 9.18 8.78
C PRO A 262 -0.64 9.98 8.06
N LYS A 263 -1.92 9.79 8.44
CA LYS A 263 -3.08 10.55 7.95
C LYS A 263 -2.93 12.07 8.05
N VAL A 264 -2.22 12.56 9.07
CA VAL A 264 -1.94 13.99 9.24
C VAL A 264 -1.07 14.54 8.10
N LEU A 265 -0.16 13.70 7.58
CA LEU A 265 0.82 14.06 6.56
C LEU A 265 0.36 13.74 5.13
N GLU A 266 -0.69 12.93 4.95
CA GLU A 266 -1.13 12.44 3.64
C GLU A 266 -1.38 13.56 2.62
N HIS A 267 -1.85 14.72 3.06
CA HIS A 267 -2.11 15.86 2.17
C HIS A 267 -0.84 16.66 1.83
N LEU A 268 0.18 16.63 2.68
CA LEU A 268 1.43 17.38 2.54
C LEU A 268 2.42 16.70 1.59
N VAL A 269 2.38 15.38 1.49
CA VAL A 269 3.34 14.60 0.68
C VAL A 269 2.84 14.33 -0.73
N ASP A 270 3.73 13.97 -1.64
CA ASP A 270 3.34 13.64 -3.02
C ASP A 270 2.84 12.19 -3.15
N THR A 271 3.47 11.26 -2.42
CA THR A 271 3.13 9.83 -2.41
C THR A 271 3.00 9.32 -0.98
N VAL A 272 2.00 8.48 -0.72
CA VAL A 272 1.74 7.83 0.57
C VAL A 272 1.68 6.33 0.35
N LEU A 273 2.58 5.62 1.02
CA LEU A 273 2.64 4.17 1.07
C LEU A 273 2.32 3.69 2.48
N TYR A 274 1.52 2.64 2.60
CA TYR A 274 1.30 1.93 3.86
C TYR A 274 1.95 0.57 3.80
N PHE A 275 2.75 0.27 4.82
CA PHE A 275 3.34 -1.04 5.02
C PHE A 275 2.52 -1.79 6.07
N GLU A 276 1.81 -2.80 5.62
CA GLU A 276 0.83 -3.57 6.36
C GLU A 276 1.30 -5.03 6.48
N GLY A 277 0.81 -5.73 7.48
CA GLY A 277 1.06 -7.17 7.62
C GLY A 277 0.52 -7.68 8.93
N ASP A 278 -0.05 -8.88 8.90
CA ASP A 278 -0.51 -9.55 10.10
C ASP A 278 0.70 -10.08 10.90
N ARG A 279 0.61 -10.07 12.22
CA ARG A 279 1.63 -10.63 13.11
C ARG A 279 1.86 -12.12 12.85
N PHE A 280 0.84 -12.82 12.37
CA PHE A 280 0.88 -14.26 12.10
C PHE A 280 1.21 -14.60 10.63
N ALA A 281 1.15 -13.64 9.72
CA ALA A 281 1.54 -13.83 8.32
C ALA A 281 3.05 -13.58 8.15
N SER A 282 3.73 -14.44 7.37
CA SER A 282 5.14 -14.24 7.03
C SER A 282 5.36 -13.09 6.06
N HIS A 283 4.33 -12.75 5.27
CA HIS A 283 4.39 -11.69 4.28
C HIS A 283 3.94 -10.32 4.83
N ARG A 284 4.39 -9.29 4.12
CA ARG A 284 4.19 -7.87 4.38
C ARG A 284 3.75 -7.22 3.08
N LEU A 285 2.72 -6.39 3.14
CA LEU A 285 2.06 -5.76 2.02
C LEU A 285 2.38 -4.27 2.00
N LEU A 286 3.06 -3.78 0.96
CA LEU A 286 3.29 -2.37 0.74
C LEU A 286 2.25 -1.84 -0.25
N ARG A 287 1.38 -0.94 0.19
CA ARG A 287 0.25 -0.45 -0.59
C ARG A 287 0.36 1.05 -0.85
N SER A 288 0.13 1.48 -2.08
CA SER A 288 -0.03 2.91 -2.38
C SER A 288 -1.45 3.38 -2.06
N VAL A 289 -1.58 4.46 -1.28
CA VAL A 289 -2.88 5.09 -0.97
C VAL A 289 -3.03 6.41 -1.73
N LYS A 290 -1.93 7.15 -1.87
CA LYS A 290 -1.85 8.35 -2.68
C LYS A 290 -0.60 8.25 -3.53
N ASN A 291 -0.72 8.46 -4.84
CA ASN A 291 0.43 8.53 -5.72
C ASN A 291 0.16 9.59 -6.79
N ARG A 292 0.84 10.73 -6.70
CA ARG A 292 0.72 11.80 -7.73
C ARG A 292 1.42 11.43 -9.04
N PHE A 293 2.22 10.37 -9.04
CA PHE A 293 3.06 9.97 -10.15
C PHE A 293 2.71 8.59 -10.69
N GLY A 294 1.68 7.92 -10.19
CA GLY A 294 1.35 6.55 -10.55
C GLY A 294 -0.06 6.17 -10.14
N ALA A 295 -0.41 4.90 -10.36
CA ALA A 295 -1.69 4.38 -9.89
C ALA A 295 -1.73 4.34 -8.36
N THR A 296 -2.91 4.57 -7.79
CA THR A 296 -3.20 4.25 -6.39
C THR A 296 -3.61 2.79 -6.28
N HIS A 297 -3.53 2.25 -5.07
CA HIS A 297 -3.84 0.86 -4.74
C HIS A 297 -2.91 -0.20 -5.34
N GLU A 298 -1.79 0.20 -5.97
CA GLU A 298 -0.70 -0.73 -6.29
C GLU A 298 -0.17 -1.41 -5.04
N LEU A 299 0.14 -2.70 -5.18
CA LEU A 299 0.58 -3.58 -4.11
C LEU A 299 1.95 -4.16 -4.41
N GLY A 300 2.88 -4.02 -3.46
CA GLY A 300 4.14 -4.73 -3.38
C GLY A 300 4.07 -5.77 -2.27
N VAL A 301 4.60 -6.97 -2.49
CA VAL A 301 4.61 -8.05 -1.49
C VAL A 301 6.04 -8.38 -1.11
N PHE A 302 6.29 -8.40 0.19
CA PHE A 302 7.59 -8.69 0.78
C PHE A 302 7.45 -9.80 1.81
N GLU A 303 8.52 -10.55 2.05
CA GLU A 303 8.63 -11.52 3.13
C GLU A 303 9.83 -11.17 4.02
N MET A 304 9.68 -11.33 5.33
CA MET A 304 10.78 -11.13 6.27
C MET A 304 11.63 -12.40 6.36
N ALA A 305 12.81 -12.36 5.74
CA ALA A 305 13.80 -13.43 5.75
C ALA A 305 14.97 -13.10 6.70
N ASP A 306 15.89 -14.06 6.89
CA ASP A 306 17.07 -13.90 7.76
C ASP A 306 17.96 -12.69 7.39
N ARG A 307 17.98 -12.33 6.10
CA ARG A 307 18.77 -11.21 5.54
C ARG A 307 17.96 -9.92 5.37
N GLY A 308 16.75 -9.84 5.91
CA GLY A 308 15.86 -8.68 5.77
C GLY A 308 14.64 -8.96 4.92
N LEU A 309 14.09 -7.91 4.31
CA LEU A 309 12.92 -8.01 3.45
C LEU A 309 13.30 -8.49 2.05
N ALA A 310 12.69 -9.59 1.62
CA ALA A 310 12.81 -10.15 0.28
C ALA A 310 11.53 -9.87 -0.53
N GLU A 311 11.68 -9.57 -1.82
CA GLU A 311 10.53 -9.34 -2.71
C GLU A 311 9.86 -10.65 -3.11
N VAL A 312 8.53 -10.68 -3.07
CA VAL A 312 7.75 -11.81 -3.58
C VAL A 312 7.24 -11.45 -4.97
N SER A 313 7.93 -11.99 -5.98
CA SER A 313 7.62 -11.73 -7.39
C SER A 313 6.28 -12.35 -7.82
N ASN A 314 5.91 -13.50 -7.26
CA ASN A 314 4.65 -14.18 -7.52
C ASN A 314 3.78 -14.29 -6.25
N PRO A 315 2.99 -13.25 -5.92
CA PRO A 315 2.20 -13.24 -4.69
C PRO A 315 1.07 -14.27 -4.71
N SER A 316 0.60 -14.65 -5.90
CA SER A 316 -0.49 -15.61 -6.06
C SER A 316 -0.16 -16.97 -5.44
N GLU A 317 1.11 -17.39 -5.42
CA GLU A 317 1.54 -18.63 -4.76
C GLU A 317 1.33 -18.60 -3.23
N LEU A 318 1.35 -17.42 -2.60
CA LEU A 318 1.12 -17.28 -1.17
C LEU A 318 -0.36 -17.38 -0.79
N PHE A 319 -1.26 -17.04 -1.71
CA PHE A 319 -2.70 -16.95 -1.46
C PHE A 319 -3.49 -18.11 -2.09
N LEU A 320 -2.79 -19.01 -2.79
CA LEU A 320 -3.29 -20.28 -3.26
C LEU A 320 -3.07 -21.35 -2.18
N GLY A 321 -4.12 -22.09 -1.84
CA GLY A 321 -4.00 -23.28 -1.00
C GLY A 321 -3.27 -24.41 -1.73
N ASN A 322 -3.06 -25.53 -1.04
CA ASN A 322 -2.49 -26.71 -1.67
C ASN A 322 -3.46 -27.24 -2.73
N ARG A 323 -3.13 -27.06 -4.01
CA ARG A 323 -3.98 -27.49 -5.14
C ARG A 323 -4.24 -28.99 -5.20
N GLU A 324 -3.48 -29.80 -4.44
CA GLU A 324 -3.63 -31.25 -4.35
C GLU A 324 -4.67 -31.68 -3.29
N GLU A 325 -4.94 -30.85 -2.28
CA GLU A 325 -5.95 -31.10 -1.25
C GLU A 325 -7.27 -30.43 -1.61
N VAL A 326 -8.07 -31.13 -2.41
CA VAL A 326 -9.33 -30.57 -2.88
C VAL A 326 -10.43 -30.78 -1.85
N ALA A 327 -10.90 -29.70 -1.22
CA ALA A 327 -11.95 -29.73 -0.20
C ALA A 327 -13.28 -29.13 -0.71
N PRO A 328 -14.44 -29.65 -0.28
CA PRO A 328 -15.73 -29.02 -0.51
C PRO A 328 -15.76 -27.59 0.04
N GLY A 329 -16.46 -26.70 -0.66
CA GLY A 329 -16.56 -25.31 -0.22
C GLY A 329 -15.36 -24.43 -0.57
N THR A 330 -14.42 -24.92 -1.37
CA THR A 330 -13.32 -24.12 -1.90
C THR A 330 -13.66 -23.56 -3.29
N ALA A 331 -13.23 -22.33 -3.56
CA ALA A 331 -13.37 -21.69 -4.87
C ALA A 331 -12.21 -20.73 -5.12
N THR A 332 -11.67 -20.72 -6.34
CA THR A 332 -10.58 -19.81 -6.70
C THR A 332 -11.10 -18.60 -7.47
N ILE A 333 -10.66 -17.41 -7.08
CA ILE A 333 -10.96 -16.15 -7.76
C ILE A 333 -9.68 -15.47 -8.21
N VAL A 334 -9.82 -14.48 -9.09
CA VAL A 334 -8.74 -13.52 -9.36
C VAL A 334 -9.18 -12.17 -8.83
N ALA A 335 -8.60 -11.75 -7.72
CA ALA A 335 -8.81 -10.44 -7.15
C ALA A 335 -7.88 -9.40 -7.79
N CYS A 336 -8.23 -8.11 -7.80
CA CYS A 336 -7.37 -7.01 -8.22
C CYS A 336 -7.14 -6.05 -7.05
N GLU A 337 -5.88 -5.83 -6.71
CA GLU A 337 -5.43 -4.76 -5.81
C GLU A 337 -4.78 -3.67 -6.66
N GLY A 338 -5.51 -2.58 -6.91
CA GLY A 338 -5.11 -1.57 -7.90
C GLY A 338 -5.15 -2.14 -9.33
N THR A 339 -3.99 -2.22 -9.97
CA THR A 339 -3.84 -2.92 -11.27
C THR A 339 -3.22 -4.31 -11.15
N ARG A 340 -2.89 -4.76 -9.93
CA ARG A 340 -2.25 -6.05 -9.72
C ARG A 340 -3.29 -7.16 -9.54
N PRO A 341 -3.42 -8.09 -10.50
CA PRO A 341 -4.23 -9.29 -10.30
C PRO A 341 -3.52 -10.24 -9.33
N ILE A 342 -4.26 -10.81 -8.39
CA ILE A 342 -3.81 -11.75 -7.38
C ILE A 342 -4.82 -12.88 -7.35
N VAL A 343 -4.35 -14.11 -7.54
CA VAL A 343 -5.22 -15.28 -7.43
C VAL A 343 -5.38 -15.66 -5.97
N VAL A 344 -6.62 -15.82 -5.53
CA VAL A 344 -6.97 -16.04 -4.12
C VAL A 344 -7.92 -17.22 -4.03
N GLU A 345 -7.64 -18.12 -3.10
CA GLU A 345 -8.59 -19.17 -2.73
C GLU A 345 -9.57 -18.64 -1.66
N LEU A 346 -10.86 -18.90 -1.89
CA LEU A 346 -11.93 -18.65 -0.95
C LEU A 346 -12.40 -19.98 -0.38
N GLN A 347 -12.66 -19.99 0.92
CA GLN A 347 -13.14 -21.16 1.65
C GLN A 347 -14.46 -20.83 2.32
N ALA A 348 -15.42 -21.73 2.20
CA ALA A 348 -16.71 -21.62 2.85
C ALA A 348 -17.04 -22.92 3.61
N LEU A 349 -17.54 -22.75 4.84
CA LEU A 349 -18.10 -23.82 5.65
C LEU A 349 -19.55 -23.48 5.98
N VAL A 350 -20.46 -24.29 5.43
CA VAL A 350 -21.90 -24.19 5.68
C VAL A 350 -22.35 -25.41 6.48
N SER A 351 -22.95 -25.19 7.65
CA SER A 351 -23.35 -26.27 8.56
C SER A 351 -24.70 -25.97 9.21
N PRO A 352 -25.53 -26.98 9.55
CA PRO A 352 -26.72 -26.76 10.36
C PRO A 352 -26.42 -26.00 11.65
N THR A 353 -27.20 -24.95 11.93
CA THR A 353 -27.04 -24.20 13.17
C THR A 353 -27.59 -24.98 14.36
N SER A 354 -26.84 -24.99 15.46
CA SER A 354 -27.33 -25.49 16.76
C SER A 354 -27.88 -24.37 17.66
N TYR A 355 -27.83 -23.12 17.18
CA TYR A 355 -28.27 -21.94 17.92
C TYR A 355 -29.66 -21.47 17.47
N SER A 356 -30.26 -20.57 18.24
CA SER A 356 -31.54 -19.92 17.88
C SER A 356 -31.43 -19.04 16.63
N SER A 357 -30.22 -18.55 16.32
CA SER A 357 -29.93 -17.76 15.12
C SER A 357 -28.66 -18.27 14.44
N PRO A 358 -28.66 -18.36 13.10
CA PRO A 358 -27.49 -18.83 12.36
C PRO A 358 -26.34 -17.85 12.49
N ARG A 359 -25.14 -18.39 12.68
CA ARG A 359 -23.90 -17.63 12.70
C ARG A 359 -23.46 -17.31 11.28
N ARG A 360 -23.01 -16.08 11.09
CA ARG A 360 -22.40 -15.61 9.84
C ARG A 360 -21.08 -14.97 10.22
N SER A 361 -19.99 -15.44 9.64
CA SER A 361 -18.65 -14.97 10.00
C SER A 361 -17.81 -14.88 8.74
N THR A 362 -17.02 -13.81 8.65
CA THR A 362 -16.08 -13.61 7.55
C THR A 362 -14.66 -13.38 8.07
N THR A 363 -13.68 -13.80 7.29
CA THR A 363 -12.27 -13.41 7.46
C THR A 363 -11.72 -13.06 6.09
N GLY A 364 -11.27 -11.82 5.90
CA GLY A 364 -10.81 -11.36 4.59
C GLY A 364 -11.90 -11.09 3.55
N ILE A 365 -13.19 -11.17 3.91
CA ILE A 365 -14.32 -10.82 3.06
C ILE A 365 -15.23 -9.84 3.79
N GLU A 366 -15.76 -8.84 3.08
CA GLU A 366 -16.67 -7.85 3.66
C GLU A 366 -17.99 -8.52 4.11
N TYR A 367 -18.38 -8.24 5.36
CA TYR A 367 -19.48 -8.94 6.02
C TYR A 367 -20.84 -8.68 5.34
N ASN A 368 -21.14 -7.43 4.97
CA ASN A 368 -22.43 -7.11 4.35
C ASN A 368 -22.56 -7.71 2.95
N ARG A 369 -21.47 -7.83 2.19
CA ARG A 369 -21.42 -8.54 0.92
C ARG A 369 -21.75 -10.01 1.07
N LEU A 370 -21.21 -10.69 2.10
CA LEU A 370 -21.63 -12.07 2.41
C LEU A 370 -23.16 -12.13 2.62
N LEU A 371 -23.74 -11.24 3.44
CA LEU A 371 -25.19 -11.24 3.69
C LEU A 371 -26.02 -11.11 2.41
N GLN A 372 -25.61 -10.24 1.50
CA GLN A 372 -26.28 -10.05 0.22
C GLN A 372 -26.20 -11.31 -0.65
N ILE A 373 -25.02 -11.94 -0.72
CA ILE A 373 -24.80 -13.16 -1.50
C ILE A 373 -25.65 -14.31 -0.95
N LEU A 374 -25.68 -14.51 0.37
CA LEU A 374 -26.52 -15.53 1.02
C LEU A 374 -28.01 -15.30 0.70
N ALA A 375 -28.49 -14.05 0.74
CA ALA A 375 -29.87 -13.72 0.40
C ALA A 375 -30.20 -14.01 -1.09
N VAL A 376 -29.26 -13.76 -2.00
CA VAL A 376 -29.41 -14.08 -3.42
C VAL A 376 -29.46 -15.60 -3.64
N LEU A 377 -28.56 -16.35 -3.01
CA LEU A 377 -28.56 -17.82 -3.08
C LEU A 377 -29.87 -18.41 -2.55
N GLU A 378 -30.37 -17.91 -1.42
CA GLU A 378 -31.64 -18.39 -0.86
C GLU A 378 -32.83 -18.04 -1.75
N LYS A 379 -32.96 -16.79 -2.19
CA LYS A 379 -34.13 -16.34 -2.94
C LYS A 379 -34.15 -16.76 -4.41
N ARG A 380 -32.99 -16.86 -5.06
CA ARG A 380 -32.86 -17.07 -6.53
C ARG A 380 -32.45 -18.48 -6.89
N VAL A 381 -31.61 -19.12 -6.07
CA VAL A 381 -31.15 -20.50 -6.31
C VAL A 381 -31.98 -21.51 -5.50
N GLY A 382 -32.58 -21.08 -4.39
CA GLY A 382 -33.43 -21.93 -3.54
C GLY A 382 -32.64 -22.73 -2.51
N ILE A 383 -31.46 -22.26 -2.10
CA ILE A 383 -30.66 -22.90 -1.05
C ILE A 383 -31.19 -22.44 0.32
N PRO A 384 -31.65 -23.35 1.21
CA PRO A 384 -32.26 -22.98 2.49
C PRO A 384 -31.21 -22.57 3.54
N LEU A 385 -30.57 -21.42 3.34
CA LEU A 385 -29.47 -20.90 4.17
C LEU A 385 -29.96 -20.26 5.48
N SER A 386 -31.25 -19.97 5.63
CA SER A 386 -31.81 -19.35 6.84
C SER A 386 -31.61 -20.14 8.15
N LYS A 387 -31.31 -21.45 8.07
CA LYS A 387 -31.05 -22.33 9.23
C LYS A 387 -29.62 -22.85 9.29
N LEU A 388 -28.73 -22.30 8.48
CA LEU A 388 -27.36 -22.78 8.35
C LEU A 388 -26.40 -21.69 8.81
N ASP A 389 -25.41 -22.08 9.60
CA ASP A 389 -24.25 -21.25 9.86
C ASP A 389 -23.42 -21.16 8.58
N ALA A 390 -22.83 -20.00 8.32
CA ALA A 390 -21.96 -19.76 7.17
C ALA A 390 -20.68 -19.04 7.61
N TYR A 391 -19.55 -19.71 7.44
CA TYR A 391 -18.22 -19.16 7.67
C TYR A 391 -17.52 -19.03 6.32
N VAL A 392 -17.01 -17.85 5.99
CA VAL A 392 -16.29 -17.62 4.73
C VAL A 392 -14.95 -16.95 5.00
N ALA A 393 -13.88 -17.50 4.46
CA ALA A 393 -12.52 -16.98 4.63
C ALA A 393 -11.81 -16.86 3.28
N SER A 394 -10.90 -15.90 3.16
CA SER A 394 -9.87 -15.90 2.12
C SER A 394 -8.59 -16.55 2.65
N SER A 395 -7.96 -17.38 1.81
CA SER A 395 -6.68 -18.01 2.14
C SER A 395 -5.55 -16.98 2.16
N GLY A 396 -4.57 -17.20 3.04
CA GLY A 396 -3.39 -16.35 3.18
C GLY A 396 -3.66 -14.96 3.78
N GLY A 397 -4.84 -14.70 4.35
CA GLY A 397 -5.11 -13.47 5.12
C GLY A 397 -5.27 -12.20 4.28
N LEU A 398 -5.41 -12.32 2.95
CA LEU A 398 -5.67 -11.18 2.06
C LEU A 398 -7.11 -10.70 2.21
N ASN A 399 -7.31 -9.41 2.45
CA ASN A 399 -8.65 -8.81 2.45
C ASN A 399 -9.14 -8.59 1.01
N VAL A 400 -10.07 -9.40 0.55
CA VAL A 400 -10.69 -9.28 -0.79
C VAL A 400 -11.95 -8.40 -0.70
N GLY A 401 -11.76 -7.11 -0.95
CA GLY A 401 -12.79 -6.08 -0.80
C GLY A 401 -13.45 -5.61 -2.10
N GLU A 402 -13.67 -6.47 -3.09
CA GLU A 402 -14.15 -6.03 -4.41
C GLU A 402 -15.30 -6.85 -5.03
N PRO A 403 -16.09 -6.26 -5.96
CA PRO A 403 -17.24 -6.92 -6.60
C PRO A 403 -16.95 -8.21 -7.35
N ALA A 404 -15.77 -8.33 -7.96
CA ALA A 404 -15.44 -9.50 -8.78
C ALA A 404 -15.37 -10.82 -8.00
N ALA A 405 -15.23 -10.75 -6.67
CA ALA A 405 -15.15 -11.90 -5.78
C ALA A 405 -16.52 -12.54 -5.48
N ASP A 406 -17.64 -11.85 -5.75
CA ASP A 406 -18.98 -12.29 -5.33
C ASP A 406 -19.33 -13.67 -5.90
N LEU A 407 -19.00 -13.90 -7.16
CA LEU A 407 -19.26 -15.18 -7.81
C LEU A 407 -18.50 -16.33 -7.14
N GLY A 408 -17.24 -16.10 -6.76
CA GLY A 408 -16.43 -17.08 -6.06
C GLY A 408 -16.99 -17.40 -4.68
N VAL A 409 -17.39 -16.38 -3.90
CA VAL A 409 -18.05 -16.58 -2.60
C VAL A 409 -19.36 -17.35 -2.77
N ALA A 410 -20.18 -16.99 -3.75
CA ALA A 410 -21.46 -17.66 -4.02
C ALA A 410 -21.26 -19.16 -4.35
N VAL A 411 -20.27 -19.46 -5.20
CA VAL A 411 -19.95 -20.84 -5.57
C VAL A 411 -19.31 -21.60 -4.41
N ALA A 412 -18.41 -20.99 -3.62
CA ALA A 412 -17.84 -21.61 -2.42
C ALA A 412 -18.93 -22.01 -1.42
N VAL A 413 -19.85 -21.10 -1.10
CA VAL A 413 -20.97 -21.38 -0.18
C VAL A 413 -21.85 -22.51 -0.73
N ALA A 414 -22.17 -22.48 -2.02
CA ALA A 414 -22.99 -23.52 -2.63
C ALA A 414 -22.27 -24.89 -2.73
N ALA A 415 -20.97 -24.88 -2.97
CA ALA A 415 -20.10 -26.05 -2.99
C ALA A 415 -20.07 -26.70 -1.59
N SER A 416 -19.91 -25.89 -0.55
CA SER A 416 -19.94 -26.32 0.85
C SER A 416 -21.29 -26.91 1.23
N PHE A 417 -22.39 -26.21 0.92
CA PHE A 417 -23.75 -26.68 1.21
C PHE A 417 -24.08 -28.02 0.53
N ARG A 418 -23.60 -28.23 -0.71
CA ARG A 418 -23.87 -29.47 -1.46
C ARG A 418 -22.84 -30.57 -1.22
N ASP A 419 -21.83 -30.30 -0.40
CA ASP A 419 -20.68 -31.18 -0.20
C ASP A 419 -20.01 -31.57 -1.52
N ARG A 420 -19.71 -30.54 -2.34
CA ARG A 420 -19.14 -30.70 -3.68
C ARG A 420 -17.87 -29.89 -3.84
N VAL A 421 -17.00 -30.43 -4.67
CA VAL A 421 -15.72 -29.84 -5.04
C VAL A 421 -15.87 -29.02 -6.32
N VAL A 422 -15.23 -27.86 -6.35
CA VAL A 422 -14.99 -27.07 -7.56
C VAL A 422 -13.66 -27.51 -8.17
N ASP A 423 -13.57 -27.60 -9.50
CA ASP A 423 -12.30 -27.91 -10.16
C ASP A 423 -11.22 -26.86 -9.81
N ALA A 424 -10.10 -27.32 -9.25
CA ALA A 424 -8.98 -26.49 -8.82
C ALA A 424 -8.29 -25.73 -9.96
N LYS A 425 -8.53 -26.10 -11.23
CA LYS A 425 -8.05 -25.39 -12.42
C LYS A 425 -9.07 -24.40 -12.99
N THR A 426 -10.14 -24.12 -12.26
CA THR A 426 -11.18 -23.16 -12.62
C THR A 426 -11.11 -21.90 -11.77
N VAL A 427 -11.06 -20.72 -12.41
CA VAL A 427 -11.25 -19.42 -11.74
C VAL A 427 -12.66 -18.88 -11.92
N LEU A 428 -13.17 -18.21 -10.90
CA LEU A 428 -14.49 -17.59 -10.85
C LEU A 428 -14.35 -16.08 -10.74
N ILE A 429 -14.97 -15.35 -11.66
CA ILE A 429 -14.90 -13.89 -11.69
C ILE A 429 -16.30 -13.35 -11.99
N GLY A 430 -16.83 -12.47 -11.15
CA GLY A 430 -18.09 -11.79 -11.44
C GLY A 430 -18.74 -11.15 -10.22
N GLU A 431 -19.43 -10.04 -10.45
CA GLU A 431 -20.28 -9.40 -9.45
C GLU A 431 -21.67 -10.04 -9.45
N VAL A 432 -22.21 -10.32 -8.26
CA VAL A 432 -23.55 -10.92 -8.11
C VAL A 432 -24.56 -9.83 -7.80
N GLY A 433 -25.47 -9.58 -8.75
CA GLY A 433 -26.60 -8.68 -8.53
C GLY A 433 -27.70 -9.32 -7.67
N LEU A 434 -28.49 -8.49 -6.99
CA LEU A 434 -29.63 -8.93 -6.15
C LEU A 434 -30.73 -9.68 -6.92
N GLY A 435 -30.78 -9.54 -8.25
CA GLY A 435 -31.66 -10.30 -9.13
C GLY A 435 -31.13 -11.70 -9.49
N GLY A 436 -29.93 -12.06 -9.04
CA GLY A 436 -29.25 -13.32 -9.39
C GLY A 436 -28.51 -13.27 -10.73
N GLN A 437 -28.38 -12.08 -11.34
CA GLN A 437 -27.58 -11.87 -12.55
C GLN A 437 -26.09 -11.69 -12.21
N ILE A 438 -25.22 -12.15 -13.11
CA ILE A 438 -23.78 -11.92 -13.03
C ILE A 438 -23.44 -10.68 -13.85
N ARG A 439 -22.84 -9.69 -13.19
CA ARG A 439 -22.54 -8.37 -13.78
C ARG A 439 -21.08 -8.29 -14.23
N PRO A 440 -20.77 -7.53 -15.30
CA PRO A 440 -19.40 -7.29 -15.75
C PRO A 440 -18.52 -6.69 -14.65
N VAL A 441 -17.22 -6.98 -14.71
CA VAL A 441 -16.23 -6.50 -13.74
C VAL A 441 -15.12 -5.74 -14.44
N SER A 442 -14.39 -4.89 -13.71
CA SER A 442 -13.23 -4.19 -14.24
C SER A 442 -12.04 -5.12 -14.48
N GLN A 443 -11.16 -4.71 -15.41
CA GLN A 443 -9.85 -5.33 -15.64
C GLN A 443 -9.88 -6.84 -15.97
N ILE A 444 -10.93 -7.32 -16.66
CA ILE A 444 -11.08 -8.74 -16.99
C ILE A 444 -9.87 -9.31 -17.73
N GLU A 445 -9.27 -8.53 -18.63
CA GLU A 445 -8.09 -8.94 -19.38
C GLU A 445 -6.89 -9.24 -18.47
N LEU A 446 -6.60 -8.37 -17.49
CA LEU A 446 -5.51 -8.56 -16.53
C LEU A 446 -5.75 -9.80 -15.68
N ARG A 447 -6.99 -9.99 -15.22
CA ARG A 447 -7.38 -11.15 -14.40
C ARG A 447 -7.18 -12.47 -15.15
N LEU A 448 -7.63 -12.52 -16.40
CA LEU A 448 -7.54 -13.73 -17.22
C LEU A 448 -6.10 -14.05 -17.63
N LYS A 449 -5.29 -13.02 -17.94
CA LYS A 449 -3.85 -13.19 -18.19
C LYS A 449 -3.12 -13.77 -16.99
N GLU A 450 -3.42 -13.29 -15.78
CA GLU A 450 -2.80 -13.83 -14.55
C GLU A 450 -3.24 -15.27 -14.26
N ALA A 451 -4.53 -15.59 -14.45
CA ALA A 451 -5.02 -16.96 -14.34
C ALA A 451 -4.31 -17.90 -15.33
N ALA A 452 -4.19 -17.51 -16.60
CA ALA A 452 -3.50 -18.30 -17.61
C ALA A 452 -2.01 -18.49 -17.28
N LYS A 453 -1.33 -17.43 -16.82
CA LYS A 453 0.07 -17.47 -16.39
C LYS A 453 0.32 -18.48 -15.26
N LEU A 454 -0.64 -18.62 -14.34
CA LEU A 454 -0.56 -19.55 -13.20
C LEU A 454 -1.10 -20.96 -13.51
N GLY A 455 -1.37 -21.24 -14.78
CA GLY A 455 -1.72 -22.56 -15.28
C GLY A 455 -3.18 -22.97 -15.08
N PHE A 456 -4.09 -22.04 -14.78
CA PHE A 456 -5.52 -22.32 -14.80
C PHE A 456 -5.97 -22.67 -16.22
N LYS A 457 -6.98 -23.53 -16.34
CA LYS A 457 -7.45 -24.04 -17.63
C LYS A 457 -8.84 -23.55 -18.00
N ARG A 458 -9.60 -23.08 -17.01
CA ARG A 458 -10.99 -22.66 -17.19
C ARG A 458 -11.29 -21.39 -16.40
N ALA A 459 -12.09 -20.49 -16.96
CA ALA A 459 -12.56 -19.28 -16.29
C ALA A 459 -14.06 -19.10 -16.50
N ILE A 460 -14.81 -18.98 -15.39
CA ILE A 460 -16.23 -18.65 -15.40
C ILE A 460 -16.36 -17.15 -15.20
N ILE A 461 -16.89 -16.45 -16.21
CA ILE A 461 -16.92 -14.99 -16.27
C ILE A 461 -18.32 -14.44 -16.63
N PRO A 462 -18.61 -13.15 -16.38
CA PRO A 462 -19.86 -12.54 -16.79
C PRO A 462 -20.00 -12.54 -18.31
N LYS A 463 -21.18 -12.91 -18.82
CA LYS A 463 -21.49 -12.86 -20.25
C LYS A 463 -21.40 -11.43 -20.79
N GLY A 464 -20.80 -11.27 -21.98
CA GLY A 464 -20.73 -9.99 -22.69
C GLY A 464 -19.49 -9.16 -22.43
N GLN A 465 -18.46 -9.71 -21.76
CA GLN A 465 -17.15 -9.07 -21.66
C GLN A 465 -16.24 -9.46 -22.82
N THR A 466 -15.40 -8.52 -23.27
CA THR A 466 -14.35 -8.79 -24.25
C THR A 466 -13.22 -9.57 -23.59
N VAL A 467 -12.82 -10.66 -24.22
CA VAL A 467 -11.80 -11.59 -23.71
C VAL A 467 -10.57 -11.48 -24.61
N PRO A 468 -9.35 -11.41 -24.05
CA PRO A 468 -8.12 -11.54 -24.85
C PRO A 468 -7.98 -12.93 -25.47
N ASP A 469 -7.13 -13.06 -26.48
CA ASP A 469 -6.70 -14.35 -27.03
C ASP A 469 -5.68 -15.00 -26.07
N ILE A 470 -6.10 -16.03 -25.35
CA ILE A 470 -5.33 -16.72 -24.30
C ILE A 470 -5.68 -18.21 -24.27
N ASP A 471 -4.73 -19.05 -23.84
CA ASP A 471 -4.93 -20.50 -23.63
C ASP A 471 -5.72 -20.77 -22.32
N LEU A 472 -7.00 -20.37 -22.32
CA LEU A 472 -7.92 -20.51 -21.20
C LEU A 472 -9.35 -20.72 -21.72
N GLU A 473 -10.01 -21.80 -21.29
CA GLU A 473 -11.41 -22.06 -21.64
C GLU A 473 -12.32 -21.05 -20.93
N ILE A 474 -13.04 -20.23 -21.70
CA ILE A 474 -13.92 -19.20 -21.15
C ILE A 474 -15.38 -19.68 -21.14
N ILE A 475 -16.00 -19.68 -19.97
CA ILE A 475 -17.41 -20.01 -19.77
C ILE A 475 -18.18 -18.73 -19.39
N PRO A 476 -18.88 -18.09 -20.35
CA PRO A 476 -19.67 -16.90 -20.07
C PRO A 476 -21.00 -17.28 -19.41
N VAL A 477 -21.31 -16.66 -18.26
CA VAL A 477 -22.53 -16.92 -17.48
C VAL A 477 -23.33 -15.63 -17.28
N ALA A 478 -24.66 -15.76 -17.33
CA ALA A 478 -25.57 -14.62 -17.13
C ALA A 478 -26.22 -14.61 -15.75
N LYS A 479 -26.42 -15.79 -15.14
CA LYS A 479 -27.03 -15.95 -13.82
C LYS A 479 -26.16 -16.80 -12.89
N VAL A 480 -26.32 -16.58 -11.59
CA VAL A 480 -25.63 -17.37 -10.53
C VAL A 480 -25.88 -18.86 -10.69
N LEU A 481 -27.11 -19.25 -11.08
CA LEU A 481 -27.45 -20.66 -11.30
C LEU A 481 -26.62 -21.29 -12.43
N ASP A 482 -26.42 -20.58 -13.53
CA ASP A 482 -25.62 -21.07 -14.67
C ASP A 482 -24.16 -21.28 -14.25
N ALA A 483 -23.63 -20.35 -13.46
CA ALA A 483 -22.28 -20.44 -12.90
C ALA A 483 -22.11 -21.64 -11.98
N MET A 484 -23.08 -21.90 -11.11
CA MET A 484 -23.05 -23.08 -10.24
C MET A 484 -23.10 -24.39 -11.02
N ILE A 485 -23.89 -24.46 -12.09
CA ILE A 485 -23.96 -25.64 -12.96
C ILE A 485 -22.61 -25.87 -13.66
N ALA A 486 -21.97 -24.80 -14.15
CA ALA A 486 -20.66 -24.89 -14.79
C ALA A 486 -19.53 -25.25 -13.80
N ALA A 487 -19.58 -24.70 -12.58
CA ALA A 487 -18.55 -24.89 -11.57
C ALA A 487 -18.63 -26.25 -10.85
N LEU A 488 -19.84 -26.79 -10.67
CA LEU A 488 -20.11 -28.02 -9.92
C LEU A 488 -20.59 -29.14 -10.88
N PRO A 489 -19.70 -29.89 -11.54
CA PRO A 489 -20.07 -30.82 -12.63
C PRO A 489 -21.00 -31.95 -12.14
N GLY A 490 -22.19 -32.15 -12.70
CA GLY A 490 -23.12 -33.20 -12.23
C GLY A 490 -22.44 -34.58 -12.10
N GLN A 491 -22.80 -35.36 -11.06
CA GLN A 491 -22.27 -36.72 -10.87
C GLN A 491 -22.32 -37.51 -12.18
N PRO A 492 -21.27 -38.25 -12.59
CA PRO A 492 -21.49 -39.39 -13.46
C PRO A 492 -22.48 -40.29 -12.72
N ARG A 493 -23.63 -40.56 -13.34
CA ARG A 493 -24.59 -41.54 -12.82
C ARG A 493 -23.78 -42.81 -12.57
N HIS A 494 -23.68 -43.25 -11.32
CA HIS A 494 -23.26 -44.62 -11.02
C HIS A 494 -24.15 -45.52 -11.88
N THR A 495 -23.55 -46.17 -12.88
CA THR A 495 -24.12 -47.37 -13.46
C THR A 495 -24.22 -48.34 -12.30
N VAL A 496 -25.43 -48.48 -11.76
CA VAL A 496 -25.76 -49.57 -10.86
C VAL A 496 -25.50 -50.82 -11.69
N GLU A 497 -24.36 -51.47 -11.44
CA GLU A 497 -24.10 -52.82 -11.91
C GLU A 497 -25.29 -53.67 -11.44
N ALA A 498 -26.01 -54.22 -12.41
CA ALA A 498 -27.06 -55.17 -12.14
C ALA A 498 -26.44 -56.33 -11.33
N VAL A 499 -26.89 -56.48 -10.09
CA VAL A 499 -26.63 -57.68 -9.28
C VAL A 499 -27.20 -58.85 -10.07
N PRO A 500 -26.40 -59.86 -10.46
CA PRO A 500 -26.95 -61.03 -11.13
C PRO A 500 -27.76 -61.83 -10.10
N ASP A 501 -28.99 -62.16 -10.48
CA ASP A 501 -29.90 -63.01 -9.72
C ASP A 501 -29.18 -64.29 -9.29
N ALA A 502 -29.16 -64.53 -7.97
CA ALA A 502 -28.71 -65.78 -7.40
C ALA A 502 -29.72 -66.88 -7.78
N VAL A 503 -29.28 -67.75 -8.67
CA VAL A 503 -29.94 -68.97 -9.12
C VAL A 503 -30.14 -69.92 -7.95
N GLU A 504 -31.38 -70.41 -7.79
CA GLU A 504 -31.74 -71.61 -7.04
C GLU A 504 -30.89 -72.81 -7.47
N ALA A 505 -30.21 -73.48 -6.54
CA ALA A 505 -30.01 -74.93 -6.58
C ALA A 505 -29.40 -75.46 -5.27
N SER A 506 -30.10 -76.46 -4.70
CA SER A 506 -29.71 -77.48 -3.71
C SER A 506 -30.20 -77.25 -2.28
#